data_AF-A0A925P6Z5-F1
#
_entry.id   AF-A0A925P6Z5-F1
#
_cell.length_a   1.000
_cell.length_b   1.000
_cell.length_c   1.000
_cell.angle_alpha   90.00
_cell.angle_beta   90.00
_cell.angle_gamma   90.00
#
_symmetry.space_group_name_H-M   'P 1'
#
loop_
_entity.id
_entity.type
_entity.pdbx_description
1 polymer ?
#
loop_
_entity_poly.entity_id
_entity_poly.type
_entity_poly.pdbx_seq_one_letter_code
_entity_poly.pdbx_strand_id
1 'polypeptide(L)'
;VKLELTSDDDGWFNAGDITAGDWMEYQLNVATAGTYTVSVRVVEGAANLRITQNGAELAKVSVPKAEGEAKGATGKATLRLAAGRQTIRVEAVTGGFGLNWLEFMR
;
A
#
# COMPACT_ATOMS: atom_id res chain seq x y z
N VAL A 1 0.69 7.98 -11.84
CA VAL A 1 -0.45 7.22 -11.25
C VAL A 1 -1.74 7.41 -12.03
N LYS A 2 -2.32 6.32 -12.53
CA LYS A 2 -3.63 6.27 -13.21
C LYS A 2 -4.47 5.12 -12.65
N LEU A 3 -5.79 5.16 -12.83
CA LEU A 3 -6.65 4.02 -12.51
C LEU A 3 -6.74 3.09 -13.72
N GLU A 4 -6.52 1.79 -13.54
CA GLU A 4 -6.65 0.79 -14.61
C GLU A 4 -7.22 -0.53 -14.10
N LEU A 5 -7.73 -1.37 -15.01
CA LEU A 5 -8.31 -2.66 -14.65
C LEU A 5 -7.27 -3.54 -13.98
N THR A 6 -7.63 -4.16 -12.86
CA THR A 6 -6.68 -5.02 -12.16
C THR A 6 -6.49 -6.35 -12.87
N SER A 7 -5.24 -6.81 -12.90
CA SER A 7 -4.93 -8.18 -13.27
C SER A 7 -5.18 -9.16 -12.13
N ASP A 8 -5.43 -8.70 -10.90
CA ASP A 8 -5.75 -9.57 -9.77
C ASP A 8 -7.06 -10.34 -10.00
N ASP A 9 -7.22 -11.48 -9.32
CA ASP A 9 -8.48 -12.24 -9.37
C ASP A 9 -9.61 -11.55 -8.59
N ASP A 10 -9.24 -10.65 -7.67
CA ASP A 10 -10.14 -9.89 -6.81
C ASP A 10 -10.05 -8.38 -7.10
N GLY A 11 -11.21 -7.77 -7.30
CA GLY A 11 -11.36 -6.33 -7.48
C GLY A 11 -11.62 -5.92 -8.93
N TRP A 12 -11.70 -4.61 -9.17
CA TRP A 12 -11.99 -4.04 -10.49
C TRP A 12 -10.85 -3.18 -11.02
N PHE A 13 -10.16 -2.45 -10.13
CA PHE A 13 -9.13 -1.51 -10.52
C PHE A 13 -7.95 -1.52 -9.55
N ASN A 14 -6.75 -1.24 -10.07
CA ASN A 14 -5.57 -0.83 -9.29
C ASN A 14 -5.13 0.58 -9.69
N ALA A 15 -4.36 1.21 -8.81
CA ALA A 15 -3.54 2.36 -9.18
C ALA A 15 -2.32 1.85 -9.94
N GLY A 16 -2.22 2.20 -11.23
CA GLY A 16 -1.18 1.78 -12.15
C GLY A 16 -0.28 2.92 -12.60
N ASP A 17 0.66 2.60 -13.49
CA ASP A 17 1.66 3.54 -14.01
C ASP A 17 2.38 4.27 -12.86
N ILE A 18 2.78 3.48 -11.85
CA ILE A 18 3.49 3.94 -10.66
C ILE A 18 4.98 3.93 -10.96
N THR A 19 5.60 5.08 -10.78
CA THR A 19 7.05 5.28 -10.85
C THR A 19 7.63 5.58 -9.48
N ALA A 20 8.95 5.42 -9.33
CA ALA A 20 9.60 5.74 -8.06
C ALA A 20 9.43 7.23 -7.74
N GLY A 21 8.98 7.53 -6.52
CA GLY A 21 8.64 8.87 -6.04
C GLY A 21 7.17 9.24 -6.18
N ASP A 22 6.36 8.46 -6.91
CA ASP A 22 4.91 8.63 -6.89
C ASP A 22 4.34 8.34 -5.50
N TRP A 23 3.23 9.00 -5.16
CA TRP A 23 2.60 8.83 -3.87
C TRP A 23 1.08 8.97 -3.95
N MET A 24 0.41 8.37 -2.96
CA MET A 24 -1.02 8.47 -2.74
C MET A 24 -1.29 8.76 -1.26
N GLU A 25 -2.26 9.63 -0.98
CA GLU A 25 -2.67 9.96 0.38
C GLU A 25 -4.02 9.34 0.71
N TYR A 26 -4.12 8.80 1.92
CA TYR A 26 -5.32 8.15 2.43
C TYR A 26 -5.70 8.78 3.76
N GLN A 27 -6.92 9.29 3.82
CA GLN A 27 -7.51 9.79 5.06
C GLN A 27 -8.11 8.61 5.83
N LEU A 28 -7.58 8.35 7.02
CA LEU A 28 -8.07 7.32 7.93
C LEU A 28 -8.86 7.96 9.06
N ASN A 29 -9.87 7.27 9.55
CA ASN A 29 -10.53 7.59 10.82
C ASN A 29 -10.36 6.40 11.78
N VAL A 30 -9.35 6.48 12.63
CA VAL A 30 -8.92 5.35 13.48
C VAL A 30 -9.68 5.37 14.79
N ALA A 31 -10.48 4.33 15.06
CA ALA A 31 -11.32 4.28 16.26
C ALA A 31 -10.52 4.17 17.56
N THR A 32 -9.38 3.46 17.56
CA THR A 32 -8.58 3.21 18.77
C THR A 32 -7.10 3.28 18.45
N ALA A 33 -6.36 4.10 19.19
CA ALA A 33 -4.91 4.18 19.04
C ALA A 33 -4.25 2.81 19.28
N GLY A 34 -3.22 2.48 18.51
CA GLY A 34 -2.54 1.19 18.66
C GLY A 34 -1.57 0.87 17.53
N THR A 35 -1.00 -0.33 17.63
CA THR A 35 -0.24 -0.94 16.54
C THR A 35 -1.21 -1.62 15.59
N TYR A 36 -1.04 -1.37 14.30
CA TYR A 36 -1.78 -1.99 13.21
C TYR A 36 -0.80 -2.73 12.32
N THR A 37 -1.22 -3.89 11.83
CA THR A 37 -0.63 -4.53 10.65
C THR A 37 -1.22 -3.86 9.42
N VAL A 38 -0.36 -3.25 8.60
CA VAL A 38 -0.71 -2.84 7.25
C VAL A 38 -0.38 -3.96 6.29
N SER A 39 -1.36 -4.38 5.49
CA SER A 39 -1.18 -5.29 4.36
C SER A 39 -1.31 -4.46 3.08
N VAL A 40 -0.38 -4.66 2.14
CA VAL A 40 -0.42 -3.99 0.83
C VAL A 40 -0.38 -5.04 -0.26
N ARG A 41 -1.41 -5.04 -1.13
CA ARG A 41 -1.46 -5.91 -2.29
C ARG A 41 -1.08 -5.17 -3.54
N VAL A 42 -0.15 -5.75 -4.28
CA VAL A 42 0.31 -5.24 -5.56
C VAL A 42 0.17 -6.30 -6.64
N VAL A 43 0.06 -5.84 -7.88
CA VAL A 43 0.01 -6.65 -9.09
C VAL A 43 1.16 -6.27 -10.02
N GLU A 44 1.42 -7.11 -11.02
CA GLU A 44 2.35 -6.88 -12.15
C GLU A 44 3.85 -6.83 -11.82
N GLY A 45 4.22 -6.44 -10.61
CA GLY A 45 5.61 -6.26 -10.20
C GLY A 45 5.85 -6.49 -8.71
N ALA A 46 7.11 -6.33 -8.32
CA ALA A 46 7.50 -6.21 -6.92
C ALA A 46 7.45 -4.73 -6.51
N ALA A 47 7.23 -4.46 -5.23
CA ALA A 47 7.14 -3.11 -4.70
C ALA A 47 7.96 -2.93 -3.43
N ASN A 48 8.65 -1.81 -3.33
CA ASN A 48 9.06 -1.25 -2.05
C ASN A 48 8.29 0.05 -1.84
N LEU A 49 7.64 0.15 -0.69
CA LEU A 49 6.76 1.25 -0.33
C LEU A 49 7.21 1.84 1.01
N ARG A 50 7.08 3.16 1.14
CA ARG A 50 7.25 3.89 2.40
C ARG A 50 5.91 4.47 2.81
N ILE A 51 5.51 4.22 4.06
CA ILE A 51 4.33 4.85 4.66
C ILE A 51 4.80 5.97 5.57
N THR A 52 4.30 7.18 5.34
CA THR A 52 4.66 8.36 6.12
C THR A 52 3.42 9.08 6.66
N GLN A 53 3.62 9.87 7.70
CA GLN A 53 2.64 10.82 8.22
C GLN A 53 3.37 12.11 8.58
N ASN A 54 2.92 13.23 8.03
CA ASN A 54 3.54 14.55 8.24
C ASN A 54 5.06 14.55 7.98
N GLY A 55 5.52 13.77 7.00
CA GLY A 55 6.94 13.63 6.65
C GLY A 55 7.74 12.64 7.51
N ALA A 56 7.18 12.13 8.61
CA ALA A 56 7.80 11.09 9.42
C ALA A 56 7.50 9.70 8.85
N GLU A 57 8.52 8.84 8.75
CA GLU A 57 8.35 7.45 8.33
C GLU A 57 7.68 6.63 9.44
N LEU A 58 6.56 5.97 9.11
CA LEU A 58 5.84 5.07 10.02
C LEU A 58 6.22 3.61 9.79
N ALA A 59 6.39 3.21 8.52
CA ALA A 59 6.78 1.86 8.13
C ALA A 59 7.33 1.81 6.70
N LYS A 60 8.05 0.72 6.41
CA LYS A 60 8.37 0.29 5.05
C LYS A 60 7.68 -1.04 4.78
N VAL A 61 7.15 -1.21 3.56
CA VAL A 61 6.55 -2.46 3.12
C VAL A 61 7.29 -2.93 1.87
N SER A 62 7.84 -4.13 1.93
CA SER A 62 8.37 -4.84 0.77
C SER A 62 7.36 -5.89 0.34
N VAL A 63 6.99 -5.86 -0.93
CA VAL A 63 6.09 -6.83 -1.56
C VAL A 63 6.87 -7.54 -2.66
N PRO A 64 7.07 -8.86 -2.58
CA PRO A 64 7.69 -9.59 -3.67
C PRO A 64 6.76 -9.60 -4.89
N LYS A 65 7.31 -9.92 -6.07
CA LYS A 65 6.45 -10.23 -7.22
C LYS A 65 5.67 -11.51 -6.93
N ALA A 66 4.43 -11.58 -7.40
CA ALA A 66 3.64 -12.80 -7.29
C ALA A 66 4.34 -13.98 -7.98
N GLU A 67 4.21 -15.17 -7.39
CA GLU A 67 4.75 -16.43 -7.90
C GLU A 67 3.63 -17.39 -8.33
N GLY A 68 3.90 -18.24 -9.30
CA GLY A 68 2.95 -19.24 -9.78
C GLY A 68 1.74 -18.64 -10.49
N GLU A 69 0.55 -19.18 -10.23
CA GLU A 69 -0.71 -18.75 -10.85
C GLU A 69 -1.30 -17.48 -10.21
N ALA A 70 -0.77 -17.05 -9.05
CA ALA A 70 -1.25 -15.86 -8.36
C ALA A 70 -0.96 -14.59 -9.18
N LYS A 71 -1.97 -13.74 -9.36
CA LYS A 71 -1.85 -12.50 -10.14
C LYS A 71 -1.47 -11.27 -9.30
N GLY A 72 -1.47 -11.41 -7.98
CA GLY A 72 -1.04 -10.39 -7.03
C GLY A 72 -0.30 -10.96 -5.83
N ALA A 73 0.48 -10.12 -5.16
CA ALA A 73 1.25 -10.46 -3.96
C ALA A 73 0.97 -9.46 -2.84
N THR A 74 1.06 -9.92 -1.59
CA THR A 74 0.80 -9.08 -0.40
C THR A 74 2.03 -8.98 0.48
N GLY A 75 2.50 -7.76 0.73
CA GLY A 75 3.51 -7.48 1.76
C GLY A 75 2.85 -6.92 3.01
N LYS A 76 3.51 -7.09 4.16
CA LYS A 76 3.00 -6.63 5.46
C LYS A 76 4.06 -5.88 6.25
N ALA A 77 3.61 -4.92 7.04
CA ALA A 77 4.42 -4.28 8.07
C ALA A 77 3.54 -3.88 9.27
N THR A 78 4.16 -3.51 10.38
CA THR A 78 3.46 -2.94 11.53
C THR A 78 3.78 -1.46 11.68
N LEU A 79 2.77 -0.67 12.04
CA LEU A 79 2.93 0.76 12.35
C LEU A 79 1.99 1.18 13.48
N ARG A 80 2.30 2.29 14.14
CA ARG A 80 1.43 2.86 15.18
C ARG A 80 0.55 3.96 14.59
N LEU A 81 -0.75 3.89 14.87
CA LEU A 81 -1.72 4.93 14.53
C LEU A 81 -2.30 5.53 15.82
N ALA A 82 -2.45 6.86 15.82
CA ALA A 82 -3.24 7.55 16.84
C ALA A 82 -4.74 7.30 16.60
N ALA A 83 -5.59 7.51 17.62
CA ALA A 83 -7.03 7.55 17.41
C ALA A 83 -7.43 8.86 16.71
N GLY A 84 -8.50 8.83 15.92
CA GLY A 84 -9.05 9.98 15.21
C GLY A 84 -8.65 10.04 13.74
N ARG A 85 -9.01 11.17 13.12
CA ARG A 85 -8.75 11.47 11.72
C ARG A 85 -7.28 11.77 11.50
N GLN A 86 -6.67 11.11 10.52
CA GLN A 86 -5.29 11.38 10.14
C GLN A 86 -5.06 11.01 8.68
N THR A 87 -4.14 11.70 8.03
CA THR A 87 -3.70 11.35 6.67
C THR A 87 -2.41 10.55 6.76
N ILE A 88 -2.36 9.44 6.05
CA ILE A 88 -1.11 8.74 5.75
C ILE A 88 -0.80 8.91 4.27
N ARG A 89 0.50 8.93 3.94
CA ARG A 89 0.99 8.89 2.57
C ARG A 89 1.67 7.56 2.32
N VAL A 90 1.31 6.90 1.23
CA VAL A 90 2.00 5.73 0.69
C VAL A 90 2.83 6.20 -0.49
N GLU A 91 4.14 6.14 -0.36
CA GLU A 91 5.13 6.55 -1.35
C GLU A 91 5.77 5.32 -1.98
N ALA A 92 5.86 5.31 -3.30
CA ALA A 92 6.51 4.28 -4.09
C ALA A 92 8.03 4.49 -4.10
N VAL A 93 8.78 3.62 -3.43
CA VAL A 93 10.25 3.66 -3.43
C VAL A 93 10.79 3.05 -4.72
N THR A 94 10.11 2.04 -5.25
CA THR A 94 10.32 1.49 -6.60
C THR A 94 9.12 1.81 -7.49
N GLY A 95 9.21 1.58 -8.79
CA GLY A 95 8.06 1.64 -9.71
C GLY A 95 7.80 0.30 -10.40
N GLY A 96 6.92 0.30 -11.41
CA GLY A 96 6.67 -0.88 -12.25
C GLY A 96 5.75 -1.92 -11.61
N PHE A 97 4.83 -1.49 -10.75
CA PHE A 97 3.78 -2.31 -10.16
C PHE A 97 2.45 -1.56 -10.16
N GLY A 98 1.36 -2.30 -10.02
CA GLY A 98 0.05 -1.74 -9.70
C GLY A 98 -0.26 -1.88 -8.21
N LEU A 99 -0.69 -0.81 -7.53
CA LEU A 99 -1.19 -0.89 -6.15
C LEU A 99 -2.69 -1.21 -6.17
N ASN A 100 -3.06 -2.41 -5.72
CA ASN A 100 -4.45 -2.86 -5.71
C ASN A 100 -5.17 -2.31 -4.47
N TRP A 101 -4.75 -2.74 -3.28
CA TRP A 101 -5.39 -2.32 -2.04
C TRP A 101 -4.43 -2.21 -0.86
N LEU A 102 -4.90 -1.49 0.15
CA LEU A 102 -4.30 -1.35 1.47
C LEU A 102 -5.32 -1.81 2.51
N GLU A 103 -4.86 -2.56 3.50
CA GLU A 103 -5.68 -3.00 4.62
C GLU A 103 -4.97 -2.74 5.93
N PHE A 104 -5.69 -2.23 6.93
CA PHE A 104 -5.17 -1.97 8.27
C PHE A 104 -5.96 -2.82 9.27
N MET A 105 -5.30 -3.84 9.82
CA MET A 105 -5.85 -4.70 10.87
C MET A 105 -5.10 -4.49 12.18
N ARG A 106 -5.80 -4.60 13.29
CA ARG A 106 -5.19 -4.52 14.63
C ARG A 106 -4.89 -5.91 15.15
#